data_AF-A0A9J6DS50-F1
#
_entry.id   AF-A0A9J6DS50-F1
#
_cell.length_a   1.000
_cell.length_b   1.000
_cell.length_c   1.000
_cell.angle_alpha   90.00
_cell.angle_beta   90.00
_cell.angle_gamma   90.00
#
_symmetry.space_group_name_H-M   'P 1'
#
loop_
_entity.id
_entity.type
_entity.pdbx_description
1 polymer ?
#
loop_
_entity_poly.entity_id
_entity_poly.type
_entity_poly.pdbx_seq_one_letter_code
_entity_poly.pdbx_strand_id
1 'polypeptide(L)'
;MAYMTNCCCGCMTVRTGTKVVAILSLKRSLQLYLEYKQAPDREPFYRGDRESALLFQARTGSLPTRKRHWELFDTDPSCRLCGATEETIQHILMDCPRLGARDLPKINLAEYLGLPDDPVDTRVEHTESAKRRLKLWDRLCWQVDKHPDSVQRNEGPTENI
;
A
#
# COMPACT_ATOMS: atom_id res chain seq x y z
N MET A 1 -47.90 -2.81 0.05
CA MET A 1 -48.07 -2.38 1.45
C MET A 1 -46.72 -1.90 1.98
N ALA A 2 -46.49 -0.59 2.00
CA ALA A 2 -45.28 0.00 2.55
C ALA A 2 -45.52 0.29 4.04
N TYR A 3 -44.73 -0.32 4.91
CA TYR A 3 -44.75 -0.02 6.34
C TYR A 3 -43.87 1.22 6.58
N MET A 4 -44.46 2.25 7.19
CA MET A 4 -43.76 3.47 7.60
C MET A 4 -43.16 3.24 8.97
N THR A 5 -41.86 3.00 9.05
CA THR A 5 -41.11 3.16 10.30
C THR A 5 -40.65 4.60 10.40
N ASN A 6 -41.19 5.33 11.38
CA ASN A 6 -40.83 6.71 11.65
C ASN A 6 -39.37 6.80 12.12
N CYS A 7 -38.58 7.60 11.41
CA CYS A 7 -37.24 7.99 11.82
C CYS A 7 -37.32 9.39 12.47
N CYS A 8 -36.75 9.56 13.67
CA CYS A 8 -36.88 10.73 14.54
C CYS A 8 -36.37 12.08 13.98
N CYS A 9 -36.04 12.18 12.69
CA CYS A 9 -35.53 13.39 12.03
C CYS A 9 -36.54 14.02 11.05
N GLY A 10 -37.75 13.47 10.88
CA GLY A 10 -38.79 14.11 10.06
C GLY A 10 -38.49 14.21 8.55
N CYS A 11 -37.40 13.62 8.06
CA CYS A 11 -37.07 13.59 6.63
C CYS A 11 -37.46 12.24 6.02
N MET A 12 -38.59 12.20 5.33
CA MET A 12 -38.88 11.13 4.38
C MET A 12 -37.94 11.24 3.19
N THR A 13 -36.86 10.46 3.19
CA THR A 13 -36.10 10.21 1.96
C THR A 13 -36.04 8.73 1.68
N VAL A 14 -36.95 8.30 0.81
CA VAL A 14 -36.80 7.11 -0.02
C VAL A 14 -35.44 7.21 -0.71
N ARG A 15 -34.53 6.29 -0.38
CA ARG A 15 -33.22 6.14 -1.02
C ARG A 15 -33.41 5.63 -2.45
N THR A 16 -33.52 6.53 -3.41
CA THR A 16 -33.32 6.23 -4.83
C THR A 16 -32.13 7.04 -5.33
N GLY A 17 -31.16 6.37 -5.96
CA GLY A 17 -29.83 6.92 -6.31
C GLY A 17 -29.83 8.14 -7.25
N THR A 18 -30.97 8.50 -7.82
CA THR A 18 -31.13 9.66 -8.73
C THR A 18 -31.05 11.01 -8.02
N LYS A 19 -31.43 11.11 -6.74
CA LYS A 19 -31.40 12.41 -6.03
C LYS A 19 -29.98 12.88 -5.68
N VAL A 20 -29.04 11.97 -5.48
CA VAL A 20 -27.65 12.31 -5.12
C VAL A 20 -26.94 13.00 -6.28
N VAL A 21 -27.14 12.52 -7.51
CA VAL A 21 -26.55 13.13 -8.72
C VAL A 21 -27.09 14.54 -8.96
N ALA A 22 -28.39 14.76 -8.75
CA ALA A 22 -29.03 16.07 -8.93
C ALA A 22 -28.57 17.12 -7.92
N ILE A 23 -28.18 16.72 -6.71
CA ILE A 23 -27.62 17.65 -5.70
C ILE A 23 -26.13 17.92 -5.98
N LEU A 24 -25.40 16.93 -6.48
CA LEU A 24 -23.99 17.08 -6.85
C LEU A 24 -23.81 18.06 -8.01
N SER A 25 -24.70 18.07 -9.01
CA SER A 25 -24.65 19.00 -10.15
C SER A 25 -24.96 20.46 -9.80
N LEU A 26 -25.46 20.76 -8.59
CA LEU A 26 -25.65 22.12 -8.09
C LEU A 26 -24.37 22.74 -7.51
N LYS A 27 -23.33 21.94 -7.23
CA LYS A 27 -22.08 22.45 -6.66
C LYS A 27 -21.22 23.04 -7.77
N ARG A 28 -20.94 24.35 -7.70
CA ARG A 28 -20.08 25.06 -8.65
C ARG A 28 -18.71 24.40 -8.83
N SER A 29 -18.12 23.86 -7.76
CA SER A 29 -16.86 23.12 -7.83
C SER A 29 -16.93 21.85 -8.68
N LEU A 30 -18.07 21.15 -8.67
CA LEU A 30 -18.27 19.96 -9.50
C LEU A 30 -18.62 20.30 -10.94
N GLN A 31 -19.32 21.42 -11.17
CA GLN A 31 -19.54 21.94 -12.52
C GLN A 31 -18.21 22.31 -13.19
N LEU A 32 -17.36 23.08 -12.49
CA LEU A 32 -16.01 23.40 -12.96
C LEU A 32 -15.18 22.13 -13.18
N TYR A 33 -15.26 21.17 -12.25
CA TYR A 33 -14.59 19.89 -12.44
C TYR A 33 -15.05 19.18 -13.71
N LEU A 34 -16.36 19.08 -13.97
CA LEU A 34 -16.87 18.44 -15.18
C LEU A 34 -16.50 19.20 -16.46
N GLU A 35 -16.45 20.52 -16.40
CA GLU A 35 -16.08 21.38 -17.53
C GLU A 35 -14.60 21.23 -17.92
N TYR A 36 -13.70 21.16 -16.94
CA TYR A 36 -12.26 21.14 -17.18
C TYR A 36 -11.61 19.76 -17.06
N LYS A 37 -12.26 18.79 -16.41
CA LYS A 37 -11.70 17.46 -16.27
C LYS A 37 -11.85 16.72 -17.59
N GLN A 38 -10.71 16.49 -18.23
CA GLN A 38 -10.61 15.54 -19.33
C GLN A 38 -11.06 14.14 -18.87
N ALA A 39 -11.44 13.28 -19.82
CA ALA A 39 -11.81 11.91 -19.54
C ALA A 39 -10.75 11.26 -18.61
N PRO A 40 -11.16 10.54 -17.55
CA PRO A 40 -10.22 9.92 -16.64
C PRO A 40 -9.32 8.97 -17.43
N ASP A 41 -8.03 9.26 -17.45
CA ASP A 41 -7.07 8.41 -18.14
C ASP A 41 -6.69 7.22 -17.26
N ARG A 42 -6.25 6.12 -17.89
CA ARG A 42 -5.86 4.92 -17.14
C ARG A 42 -4.45 5.11 -16.59
N GLU A 43 -4.33 5.00 -15.27
CA GLU A 43 -3.05 4.97 -14.59
C GLU A 43 -2.50 3.53 -14.57
N PRO A 44 -1.45 3.21 -15.36
CA PRO A 44 -0.96 1.84 -15.53
C PRO A 44 -0.44 1.21 -14.22
N PHE A 45 0.01 2.02 -13.26
CA PHE A 45 0.61 1.52 -12.03
C PHE A 45 -0.42 1.11 -10.96
N TYR A 46 -1.70 1.48 -11.08
CA TYR A 46 -2.69 1.21 -10.03
C TYR A 46 -3.92 0.49 -10.58
N ARG A 47 -4.07 -0.79 -10.23
CA ARG A 47 -5.19 -1.64 -10.67
C ARG A 47 -6.34 -1.74 -9.66
N GLY A 48 -6.23 -1.05 -8.52
CA GLY A 48 -7.21 -1.11 -7.42
C GLY A 48 -7.11 -2.38 -6.55
N ASP A 49 -6.04 -3.15 -6.68
CA ASP A 49 -5.74 -4.31 -5.85
C ASP A 49 -4.91 -3.95 -4.60
N ARG A 50 -4.74 -4.92 -3.69
CA ARG A 50 -3.93 -4.76 -2.46
C ARG A 50 -2.48 -4.38 -2.79
N GLU A 51 -1.92 -4.91 -3.86
CA GLU A 51 -0.53 -4.65 -4.26
C GLU A 51 -0.34 -3.21 -4.71
N SER A 52 -1.30 -2.68 -5.47
CA SER A 52 -1.37 -1.28 -5.87
C SER A 52 -1.49 -0.36 -4.65
N ALA A 53 -2.28 -0.76 -3.65
CA ALA A 53 -2.39 0.00 -2.40
C ALA A 53 -1.07 0.02 -1.62
N LEU A 54 -0.36 -1.11 -1.52
CA LEU A 54 0.96 -1.19 -0.89
C LEU A 54 2.00 -0.35 -1.64
N LEU A 55 2.02 -0.40 -2.98
CA LEU A 55 2.91 0.44 -3.79
C LEU A 55 2.63 1.92 -3.58
N PHE A 56 1.36 2.32 -3.53
CA PHE A 56 0.96 3.70 -3.23
C PHE A 56 1.46 4.14 -1.85
N GLN A 57 1.31 3.29 -0.83
CA GLN A 57 1.80 3.56 0.51
C GLN A 57 3.33 3.70 0.55
N ALA A 58 4.05 2.84 -0.17
CA ALA A 58 5.51 2.94 -0.29
C ALA A 58 5.93 4.25 -0.96
N ARG A 59 5.31 4.63 -2.09
CA ARG A 59 5.60 5.90 -2.80
C ARG A 59 5.35 7.14 -1.95
N THR A 60 4.35 7.09 -1.06
CA THR A 60 3.96 8.22 -0.20
C THR A 60 4.65 8.22 1.16
N GLY A 61 5.53 7.24 1.45
CA GLY A 61 6.15 7.10 2.76
C GLY A 61 5.16 6.72 3.88
N SER A 62 3.98 6.22 3.54
CA SER A 62 2.91 5.86 4.49
C SER A 62 2.81 4.37 4.74
N LEU A 63 3.69 3.55 4.16
CA LEU A 63 3.76 2.11 4.40
C LEU A 63 3.94 1.84 5.91
N PRO A 64 3.13 0.97 6.53
CA PRO A 64 3.14 0.76 7.97
C PRO A 64 4.31 -0.14 8.41
N THR A 65 5.53 0.32 8.16
CA THR A 65 6.75 -0.38 8.58
C THR A 65 7.01 -0.20 10.08
N ARG A 66 7.84 -1.06 10.69
CA ARG A 66 8.24 -0.91 12.10
C ARG A 66 8.97 0.40 12.37
N LYS A 67 9.81 0.88 11.45
CA LYS A 67 10.43 2.21 11.59
C LYS A 67 9.38 3.31 11.71
N ARG A 68 8.38 3.32 10.83
CA ARG A 68 7.30 4.31 10.90
C ARG A 68 6.46 4.19 12.17
N HIS A 69 6.25 2.96 12.66
CA HIS A 69 5.57 2.74 13.92
C HIS A 69 6.40 3.23 15.12
N TRP A 70 7.71 3.00 15.11
CA TRP A 70 8.65 3.52 16.10
C TRP A 70 8.64 5.05 16.16
N GLU A 71 8.66 5.73 15.01
CA GLU A 71 8.59 7.21 14.94
C GLU A 71 7.34 7.80 15.61
N LEU A 72 6.26 7.02 15.74
CA LEU A 72 4.99 7.46 16.33
C LEU A 72 4.78 6.96 17.76
N PHE A 73 5.34 5.81 18.12
CA PHE A 73 4.99 5.08 19.35
C PHE A 73 6.20 4.53 20.14
N ASP A 74 7.43 4.87 19.74
CA ASP A 74 8.69 4.46 20.39
C ASP A 74 8.82 2.94 20.66
N THR A 75 8.38 2.14 19.68
CA THR A 75 8.48 0.66 19.69
C THR A 75 9.72 0.15 18.94
N ASP A 76 10.12 -1.11 19.07
CA ASP A 76 11.23 -1.68 18.29
C ASP A 76 11.10 -1.43 16.75
N PRO A 77 12.06 -0.73 16.11
CA PRO A 77 12.05 -0.45 14.68
C PRO A 77 12.59 -1.61 13.82
N SER A 78 13.09 -2.69 14.43
CA SER A 78 13.71 -3.82 13.73
C SER A 78 12.75 -4.51 12.77
N CYS A 79 13.28 -5.02 11.66
CA CYS A 79 12.53 -5.76 10.66
C CYS A 79 11.83 -6.97 11.28
N ARG A 80 10.51 -7.08 11.09
CA ARG A 80 9.72 -8.20 11.61
C ARG A 80 10.14 -9.55 11.04
N LEU A 81 10.74 -9.55 9.85
CA LEU A 81 11.11 -10.76 9.15
C LEU A 81 12.53 -11.20 9.50
N CYS A 82 13.51 -10.31 9.39
CA CYS A 82 14.92 -10.68 9.58
C CYS A 82 15.50 -10.28 10.94
N GLY A 83 14.90 -9.32 11.65
CA GLY A 83 15.40 -8.80 12.93
C GLY A 83 16.74 -8.06 12.88
N ALA A 84 17.43 -8.00 11.73
CA ALA A 84 18.82 -7.55 11.65
C ALA A 84 18.99 -6.04 11.49
N THR A 85 18.05 -5.37 10.82
CA THR A 85 18.11 -3.92 10.54
C THR A 85 16.72 -3.30 10.68
N GLU A 86 16.65 -1.97 10.73
CA GLU A 86 15.37 -1.25 10.74
C GLU A 86 14.46 -1.64 9.55
N GLU A 87 13.17 -1.80 9.81
CA GLU A 87 12.17 -2.05 8.77
C GLU A 87 11.86 -0.76 8.01
N THR A 88 12.67 -0.45 7.01
CA THR A 88 12.44 0.68 6.09
C THR A 88 11.88 0.20 4.76
N ILE A 89 11.33 1.13 3.96
CA ILE A 89 10.91 0.81 2.58
C ILE A 89 12.09 0.28 1.76
N GLN A 90 13.27 0.90 1.93
CA GLN A 90 14.51 0.42 1.31
C GLN A 90 14.83 -1.01 1.75
N HIS A 91 14.78 -1.31 3.06
CA HIS A 91 15.05 -2.65 3.54
C HIS A 91 14.08 -3.67 2.93
N ILE A 92 12.78 -3.40 2.96
CA ILE A 92 11.75 -4.29 2.41
C ILE A 92 11.99 -4.54 0.93
N LEU A 93 12.19 -3.49 0.15
CA LEU A 93 12.29 -3.60 -1.30
C LEU A 93 13.68 -4.08 -1.77
N MET A 94 14.75 -3.75 -1.06
CA MET A 94 16.11 -3.90 -1.57
C MET A 94 16.92 -4.95 -0.83
N ASP A 95 16.80 -5.00 0.49
CA ASP A 95 17.86 -5.58 1.34
C ASP A 95 17.38 -6.77 2.19
N CYS A 96 16.08 -6.96 2.37
CA CYS A 96 15.57 -7.97 3.29
C CYS A 96 15.87 -9.40 2.80
N PRO A 97 16.71 -10.17 3.52
CA PRO A 97 17.13 -11.50 3.07
C PRO A 97 15.98 -12.52 3.12
N ARG A 98 14.99 -12.29 4.00
CA ARG A 98 13.82 -13.17 4.16
C ARG A 98 12.81 -13.06 3.02
N LEU A 99 12.91 -12.03 2.18
CA LEU A 99 12.07 -11.86 0.99
C LEU A 99 12.69 -12.49 -0.26
N GLY A 100 13.83 -13.17 -0.12
CA GLY A 100 14.56 -13.76 -1.25
C GLY A 100 15.26 -12.71 -2.12
N ALA A 101 15.98 -13.21 -3.13
CA ALA A 101 16.64 -12.38 -4.12
C ALA A 101 15.64 -11.52 -4.89
N ARG A 102 16.07 -10.33 -5.32
CA ARG A 102 15.27 -9.47 -6.19
C ARG A 102 15.25 -10.04 -7.61
N ASP A 103 14.11 -9.90 -8.28
CA ASP A 103 13.97 -10.25 -9.70
C ASP A 103 14.85 -9.36 -10.60
N LEU A 104 15.12 -8.12 -10.17
CA LEU A 104 15.80 -7.09 -10.94
C LEU A 104 17.14 -6.70 -10.28
N PRO A 105 18.29 -7.09 -10.85
CA PRO A 105 19.59 -6.69 -10.35
C PRO A 105 19.91 -5.22 -10.70
N LYS A 106 20.57 -4.51 -9.79
CA LYS A 106 21.18 -3.16 -10.00
C LYS A 106 20.25 -1.97 -10.26
N ILE A 107 18.98 -2.06 -9.86
CA ILE A 107 18.10 -0.88 -9.81
C ILE A 107 18.19 -0.18 -8.44
N ASN A 108 17.95 1.12 -8.43
CA ASN A 108 17.85 1.93 -7.21
C ASN A 108 16.41 1.95 -6.67
N LEU A 109 16.19 2.52 -5.47
CA LEU A 109 14.87 2.51 -4.83
C LEU A 109 13.83 3.34 -5.60
N ALA A 110 14.22 4.50 -6.16
CA ALA A 110 13.33 5.38 -6.89
C ALA A 110 12.84 4.74 -8.19
N GLU A 111 13.77 4.12 -8.94
CA GLU A 111 13.48 3.31 -10.13
C GLU A 111 12.54 2.15 -9.78
N TYR A 112 12.80 1.46 -8.67
CA TYR A 112 11.98 0.31 -8.26
C TYR A 112 10.56 0.72 -7.86
N LEU A 113 10.41 1.91 -7.29
CA LEU A 113 9.12 2.53 -7.03
C LEU A 113 8.48 3.14 -8.29
N GLY A 114 9.16 3.14 -9.45
CA GLY A 114 8.68 3.74 -10.69
C GLY A 114 8.45 5.24 -10.61
N LEU A 115 9.27 5.93 -9.82
CA LEU A 115 9.33 7.39 -9.78
C LEU A 115 9.82 7.93 -11.14
N PRO A 116 9.44 9.16 -11.53
CA PRO A 116 9.64 9.65 -12.88
C PRO A 116 11.12 9.94 -13.14
N ASP A 117 11.71 9.20 -14.08
CA ASP A 117 13.00 9.44 -14.75
C ASP A 117 13.14 8.49 -15.95
N ASP A 118 12.49 7.30 -15.89
CA ASP A 118 12.53 6.25 -16.90
C ASP A 118 11.36 6.24 -17.92
N PRO A 119 11.53 5.57 -19.08
CA PRO A 119 10.43 5.25 -19.99
C PRO A 119 9.28 4.51 -19.30
N VAL A 120 8.04 4.71 -19.78
CA VAL A 120 6.83 4.15 -19.16
C VAL A 120 6.90 2.62 -19.03
N ASP A 121 7.36 1.91 -20.07
CA ASP A 121 7.41 0.44 -20.06
C ASP A 121 8.37 -0.10 -18.99
N THR A 122 9.56 0.51 -18.87
CA THR A 122 10.54 0.18 -17.81
C THR A 122 9.95 0.40 -16.42
N ARG A 123 9.24 1.52 -16.22
CA ARG A 123 8.57 1.81 -14.95
C ARG A 123 7.47 0.81 -14.63
N VAL A 124 6.74 0.33 -15.64
CA VAL A 124 5.72 -0.71 -15.45
C VAL A 124 6.37 -1.99 -14.95
N GLU A 125 7.45 -2.45 -15.58
CA GLU A 125 8.15 -3.66 -15.14
C GLU A 125 8.68 -3.55 -13.70
N HIS A 126 9.36 -2.44 -13.39
CA HIS A 126 9.90 -2.16 -12.07
C HIS A 126 8.81 -2.15 -10.99
N THR A 127 7.71 -1.43 -11.25
CA THR A 127 6.60 -1.31 -10.30
C THR A 127 5.87 -2.63 -10.07
N GLU A 128 5.74 -3.48 -11.10
CA GLU A 128 5.16 -4.81 -10.94
C GLU A 128 6.06 -5.73 -10.11
N SER A 129 7.38 -5.64 -10.26
CA SER A 129 8.30 -6.37 -9.37
C SER A 129 8.23 -5.84 -7.92
N ALA A 130 8.17 -4.52 -7.71
CA ALA A 130 7.99 -3.94 -6.39
C ALA A 130 6.66 -4.37 -5.74
N LYS A 131 5.56 -4.40 -6.49
CA LYS A 131 4.25 -4.90 -6.05
C LYS A 131 4.32 -6.34 -5.56
N ARG A 132 4.92 -7.24 -6.35
CA ARG A 132 5.10 -8.65 -5.97
C ARG A 132 5.86 -8.78 -4.66
N ARG A 133 6.94 -8.00 -4.51
CA ARG A 133 7.77 -8.00 -3.30
C ARG A 133 7.04 -7.45 -2.07
N LEU A 134 6.31 -6.34 -2.21
CA LEU A 134 5.49 -5.78 -1.13
C LEU A 134 4.37 -6.74 -0.71
N LYS A 135 3.73 -7.43 -1.66
CA LYS A 135 2.71 -8.45 -1.37
C LYS A 135 3.29 -9.61 -0.57
N LEU A 136 4.50 -10.06 -0.92
CA LEU A 136 5.19 -11.11 -0.18
C LEU A 136 5.49 -10.65 1.25
N TRP A 137 6.01 -9.44 1.42
CA TRP A 137 6.26 -8.84 2.73
C TRP A 137 4.98 -8.76 3.59
N ASP A 138 3.90 -8.18 3.07
CA ASP A 138 2.61 -8.04 3.77
C ASP A 138 2.09 -9.41 4.25
N ARG A 139 2.21 -10.44 3.40
CA ARG A 139 1.82 -11.81 3.74
C ARG A 139 2.68 -12.43 4.83
N LEU A 140 4.01 -12.32 4.74
CA LEU A 140 4.92 -12.91 5.72
C LEU A 140 4.81 -12.21 7.08
N CYS A 141 4.68 -10.87 7.10
CA CYS A 141 4.45 -10.14 8.34
C CYS A 141 3.16 -10.58 9.01
N TRP A 142 2.08 -10.74 8.26
CA TRP A 142 0.82 -11.26 8.80
C TRP A 142 0.97 -12.67 9.40
N GLN A 143 1.81 -13.53 8.82
CA GLN A 143 2.08 -14.86 9.38
C GLN A 143 2.84 -14.79 10.70
N VAL A 144 3.86 -13.93 10.78
CA VAL A 144 4.63 -13.67 12.01
C VAL A 144 3.73 -13.12 13.11
N ASP A 145 2.89 -12.13 12.78
CA ASP A 145 1.99 -11.49 13.75
C ASP A 145 0.91 -12.48 14.27
N LYS A 146 0.50 -13.47 13.46
CA LYS A 146 -0.42 -14.54 13.89
C LYS A 146 0.23 -15.66 14.68
N HIS A 147 1.50 -15.95 14.43
CA HIS A 147 2.23 -17.08 15.00
C HIS A 147 3.60 -16.65 15.56
N PRO A 148 3.62 -15.84 16.64
CA PRO A 148 4.85 -15.27 17.18
C PRO A 148 5.85 -16.33 17.67
N ASP A 149 5.37 -17.49 18.13
CA ASP A 149 6.20 -18.57 18.70
C ASP A 149 7.05 -19.35 17.66
N SER A 150 6.85 -19.09 16.36
CA SER A 150 7.56 -19.78 15.27
C SER A 150 8.90 -19.15 14.89
N VAL A 151 9.26 -17.99 15.47
CA VAL A 151 10.46 -17.21 15.11
C VAL A 151 11.73 -17.66 15.85
N GLN A 152 11.64 -18.63 16.77
CA GLN A 152 12.82 -19.24 17.39
C GLN A 152 13.33 -20.45 16.61
N ARG A 153 14.35 -20.22 15.77
CA ARG A 153 15.58 -21.03 15.60
C ARG A 153 16.22 -20.74 14.26
N ASN A 154 17.36 -20.07 14.30
CA ASN A 154 18.56 -20.35 13.50
C ASN A 154 19.64 -19.42 14.03
N GLU A 155 20.13 -19.71 15.24
CA GLU A 155 21.47 -19.30 15.62
C GLU A 155 22.42 -20.10 14.72
N GLY A 156 23.17 -19.38 13.88
CA GLY A 156 24.23 -19.98 13.07
C GLY A 156 25.30 -20.61 13.96
N PRO A 157 26.08 -21.57 13.44
CA PRO A 157 27.06 -22.31 14.22
C PRO A 157 28.16 -21.35 14.70
N THR A 158 28.39 -21.32 16.01
CA THR A 158 29.56 -20.69 16.63
C THR A 158 30.83 -21.34 16.09
N GLU A 159 31.68 -20.51 15.49
CA GLU A 159 33.04 -20.84 15.07
C GLU A 159 33.86 -21.32 16.28
N ASN A 160 34.48 -22.50 16.15
CA ASN A 160 35.60 -22.91 16.99
C ASN A 160 36.90 -22.58 16.24
N ILE A 161 37.66 -21.61 16.75
CA ILE A 161 39.11 -21.48 16.55
C ILE A 161 39.74 -21.29 17.93
#